data_AF-A0A5N9GR88-F1
#
_entry.id   AF-A0A5N9GR88-F1
#
_cell.length_a   1.000
_cell.length_b   1.000
_cell.length_c   1.000
_cell.angle_alpha   90.00
_cell.angle_beta   90.00
_cell.angle_gamma   90.00
#
_symmetry.space_group_name_H-M   'P 1'
#
loop_
_entity.id
_entity.type
_entity.pdbx_description
1 polymer ?
#
loop_
_entity_poly.entity_id
_entity_poly.type
_entity_poly.pdbx_seq_one_letter_code
_entity_poly.pdbx_strand_id
1 'polypeptide(L)'
;MTQEQEDASIHIAPNGPYLVMGDIPITNSDDRVLHPPSFYRLCRCGGSSTKPFCDGTHMHNGFDGTETADHGSVAGRRAEYRGEGITILDDRS
;
A
#
# COMPACT_ATOMS: atom_id res chain seq x y z
N MET A 1 28.37 -4.80 21.23
CA MET A 1 27.76 -3.49 20.91
C MET A 1 26.41 -3.80 20.30
N THR A 2 25.40 -3.92 21.15
CA THR A 2 24.02 -4.17 20.74
C THR A 2 23.49 -2.83 20.27
N GLN A 3 23.35 -2.65 18.97
CA GLN A 3 22.70 -1.45 18.44
C GLN A 3 21.24 -1.54 18.89
N GLU A 4 20.80 -0.60 19.73
CA GLU A 4 19.39 -0.41 20.01
C GLU A 4 18.72 -0.12 18.68
N GLN A 5 18.00 -1.11 18.16
CA GLN A 5 17.30 -1.02 16.89
C GLN A 5 16.19 0.01 17.10
N GLU A 6 16.30 1.16 16.44
CA GLU A 6 15.18 2.12 16.38
C GLU A 6 13.95 1.33 15.90
N ASP A 7 12.83 1.47 16.62
CA ASP A 7 11.66 0.61 16.41
C ASP A 7 11.18 0.71 14.95
N ALA A 8 11.36 -0.39 14.21
CA ALA A 8 11.03 -0.46 12.80
C ALA A 8 9.53 -0.20 12.62
N SER A 9 9.17 0.79 11.82
CA SER A 9 7.77 1.22 11.71
C SER A 9 7.41 1.73 10.32
N ILE A 10 6.14 1.55 9.98
CA ILE A 10 5.53 2.05 8.75
C ILE A 10 4.34 2.93 9.12
N HIS A 11 4.39 4.20 8.74
CA HIS A 11 3.30 5.15 8.94
C HIS A 11 2.62 5.48 7.61
N ILE A 12 1.29 5.51 7.60
CA ILE A 12 0.50 5.86 6.42
C ILE A 12 0.22 7.36 6.47
N ALA A 13 0.89 8.15 5.62
CA ALA A 13 0.62 9.58 5.57
C ALA A 13 -0.77 9.86 4.95
N PRO A 14 -1.58 10.76 5.53
CA PRO A 14 -2.85 11.20 4.93
C PRO A 14 -2.63 11.68 3.50
N ASN A 15 -3.41 11.14 2.55
CA ASN A 15 -3.28 11.41 1.10
C ASN A 15 -1.84 11.34 0.58
N GLY A 16 -1.00 10.52 1.22
CA GLY A 16 0.44 10.51 1.00
C GLY A 16 1.06 9.11 0.98
N PRO A 17 2.39 9.05 0.93
CA PRO A 17 3.14 7.79 0.84
C PRO A 17 3.13 6.98 2.14
N TYR A 18 3.68 5.77 2.08
CA TYR A 18 4.11 5.05 3.27
C TYR A 18 5.47 5.60 3.73
N LEU A 19 5.57 6.00 4.99
CA LEU A 19 6.80 6.45 5.63
C LEU A 19 7.41 5.25 6.36
N VAL A 20 8.60 4.81 5.94
CA VAL A 20 9.28 3.64 6.51
C VAL A 20 10.49 4.10 7.31
N MET A 21 10.63 3.58 8.52
CA MET A 21 11.70 3.87 9.49
C MET A 21 12.34 2.58 10.00
N GLY A 22 13.63 2.61 10.32
CA GLY A 22 14.34 1.51 11.01
C GLY A 22 15.14 0.58 10.11
N ASP A 23 15.87 1.13 9.11
CA ASP A 23 16.83 0.40 8.27
C ASP A 23 16.26 -0.84 7.55
N ILE A 24 14.97 -0.79 7.18
CA ILE A 24 14.26 -1.91 6.56
C ILE A 24 14.67 -2.05 5.07
N PRO A 25 15.26 -3.17 4.64
CA PRO A 25 15.60 -3.39 3.23
C PRO A 25 14.37 -3.63 2.36
N ILE A 26 14.47 -3.30 1.07
CA ILE A 26 13.42 -3.57 0.08
C ILE A 26 13.89 -4.71 -0.82
N THR A 27 13.07 -5.74 -1.01
CA THR A 27 13.35 -6.83 -1.97
C THR A 27 12.34 -6.75 -3.11
N ASN A 28 12.81 -6.82 -4.36
CA ASN A 28 11.93 -6.84 -5.53
C ASN A 28 11.50 -8.28 -5.88
N SER A 29 10.69 -8.45 -6.93
CA SER A 29 10.24 -9.77 -7.41
C SER A 29 11.34 -10.69 -7.92
N ASP A 30 12.52 -10.15 -8.21
CA ASP A 30 13.68 -10.88 -8.72
C ASP A 30 14.70 -11.17 -7.60
N ASP A 31 14.28 -11.10 -6.33
CA ASP A 31 15.11 -11.25 -5.12
C ASP A 31 16.27 -10.25 -4.99
N ARG A 32 16.26 -9.17 -5.77
CA ARG A 32 17.24 -8.08 -5.65
C ARG A 32 16.90 -7.23 -4.43
N VAL A 33 17.87 -7.14 -3.52
CA VAL A 33 17.78 -6.31 -2.32
C VAL A 33 18.28 -4.89 -2.61
N LEU A 34 17.51 -3.90 -2.17
CA LEU A 34 17.88 -2.49 -2.11
C LEU A 34 18.03 -2.10 -0.63
N HIS A 35 19.08 -1.35 -0.34
CA HIS A 35 19.38 -0.81 0.99
C HIS A 35 19.14 0.71 0.97
N PRO A 36 17.88 1.16 1.12
CA PRO A 36 17.60 2.58 1.27
C PRO A 36 18.16 3.13 2.60
N PRO A 37 18.18 4.47 2.78
CA PRO A 37 18.47 5.08 4.06
C PRO A 37 17.51 4.60 5.16
N SER A 38 17.85 4.87 6.43
CA SER A 38 17.03 4.52 7.60
C SER A 38 15.60 5.05 7.55
N PHE A 39 15.37 6.12 6.78
CA PHE A 39 14.06 6.68 6.48
C PHE A 39 13.84 6.81 4.97
N TYR A 40 12.72 6.29 4.48
CA TYR A 40 12.32 6.43 3.08
C TYR A 40 10.80 6.44 2.90
N ARG A 41 10.36 6.84 1.70
CA ARG A 41 8.93 7.00 1.35
C ARG A 41 8.56 6.12 0.17
N LEU A 42 7.61 5.22 0.34
CA LEU A 42 7.08 4.37 -0.73
C LEU A 42 5.82 4.96 -1.35
N CYS A 43 5.72 4.87 -2.67
CA CYS A 43 4.55 5.35 -3.40
C CYS A 43 3.31 4.54 -3.02
N ARG A 44 2.25 5.24 -2.62
CA ARG A 44 0.91 4.67 -2.39
C ARG A 44 -0.09 5.03 -3.48
N CYS A 45 0.11 6.13 -4.20
CA CYS A 45 -0.85 6.67 -5.17
C CYS A 45 -0.77 6.06 -6.58
N GLY A 46 0.19 5.17 -6.86
CA GLY A 46 0.42 4.60 -8.19
C GLY A 46 1.00 5.57 -9.24
N GLY A 47 1.02 6.88 -8.98
CA GLY A 47 1.41 7.90 -9.96
C GLY A 47 2.92 8.19 -10.09
N SER A 48 3.76 7.73 -9.16
CA SER A 48 5.19 8.11 -9.17
C SER A 48 5.94 7.62 -10.41
N SER A 49 6.88 8.43 -10.90
CA SER A 49 7.83 8.06 -11.96
C SER A 49 9.10 7.38 -11.42
N THR A 50 9.34 7.41 -10.11
CA THR A 50 10.52 6.82 -9.45
C THR A 50 10.17 5.63 -8.56
N LYS A 51 9.19 4.83 -8.99
CA LYS A 51 8.73 3.64 -8.27
C LYS A 51 9.91 2.73 -7.88
N PRO A 52 9.90 2.15 -6.66
CA PRO A 52 8.79 2.12 -5.71
C PRO A 52 8.68 3.37 -4.82
N PHE A 53 9.55 4.36 -4.98
CA PHE A 53 9.62 5.52 -4.10
C PHE A 53 8.57 6.59 -4.44
N CYS A 54 8.32 7.47 -3.49
CA CYS A 54 7.46 8.64 -3.68
C CYS A 54 8.27 9.86 -4.15
N ASP A 55 7.87 10.45 -5.26
CA ASP A 55 8.39 11.70 -5.85
C ASP A 55 7.50 12.93 -5.65
N GLY A 56 6.34 12.76 -5.01
CA GLY A 56 5.38 13.85 -4.78
C GLY A 56 4.20 13.89 -5.75
N THR A 57 4.14 13.00 -6.76
CA THR A 57 3.01 12.98 -7.72
C THR A 57 1.63 12.88 -7.06
N HIS A 58 1.53 12.25 -5.88
CA HIS A 58 0.28 12.16 -5.10
C HIS A 58 -0.38 13.52 -4.81
N MET A 59 0.40 14.60 -4.74
CA MET A 59 -0.10 15.95 -4.49
C MET A 59 -0.84 16.55 -5.68
N HIS A 60 -0.70 15.95 -6.87
CA HIS A 60 -1.13 16.56 -8.13
C HIS A 60 -1.97 15.62 -9.00
N ASN A 61 -2.05 14.32 -8.68
CA ASN A 61 -2.78 13.32 -9.47
C ASN A 61 -4.17 12.97 -8.92
N GLY A 62 -4.69 13.74 -7.96
CA GLY A 62 -6.02 13.51 -7.37
C GLY A 62 -6.07 12.28 -6.45
N PHE A 63 -4.94 11.87 -5.88
CA PHE A 63 -4.91 10.74 -4.95
C PHE A 63 -5.75 11.01 -3.70
N ASP A 64 -6.81 10.24 -3.53
CA ASP A 64 -7.54 10.13 -2.27
C ASP A 64 -6.98 8.96 -1.47
N GLY A 65 -6.35 9.29 -0.34
CA GLY A 65 -5.76 8.32 0.56
C GLY A 65 -6.68 7.88 1.69
N THR A 66 -7.94 8.33 1.71
CA THR A 66 -8.98 7.93 2.67
C THR A 66 -9.70 6.65 2.28
N GLU A 67 -9.51 6.20 1.03
CA GLU A 67 -9.97 4.91 0.54
C GLU A 67 -9.46 3.80 1.47
N THR A 68 -10.39 3.20 2.20
CA THR A 68 -10.14 2.09 3.11
C THR A 68 -10.83 0.87 2.54
N ALA A 69 -10.09 -0.23 2.42
CA ALA A 69 -10.71 -1.50 2.10
C ALA A 69 -11.72 -1.82 3.19
N ASP A 70 -12.97 -2.11 2.81
CA ASP A 70 -14.02 -2.44 3.76
C ASP A 70 -13.61 -3.72 4.52
N HIS A 71 -13.58 -3.64 5.85
CA HIS A 71 -13.23 -4.75 6.74
C HIS A 71 -14.41 -5.68 7.06
N GLY A 72 -15.57 -5.43 6.48
CA GLY A 72 -16.75 -6.27 6.58
C GLY A 72 -16.54 -7.68 6.00
N SER A 73 -17.40 -8.61 6.40
CA SER A 73 -17.34 -9.96 5.84
C SER A 73 -17.59 -9.95 4.33
N VAL A 74 -16.92 -10.82 3.58
CA VAL A 74 -17.18 -11.02 2.14
C VAL A 74 -18.68 -11.25 1.86
N ALA A 75 -19.36 -11.97 2.76
CA ALA A 75 -20.81 -12.19 2.66
C ALA A 75 -21.62 -10.88 2.68
N GLY A 76 -21.15 -9.86 3.39
CA GLY A 76 -21.81 -8.55 3.48
C GLY A 76 -21.47 -7.59 2.34
N ARG A 77 -20.33 -7.79 1.66
CA ARG A 77 -19.82 -6.88 0.62
C ARG A 77 -20.09 -7.37 -0.81
N ARG A 78 -20.37 -8.67 -0.99
CA ARG A 78 -20.65 -9.25 -2.30
C ARG A 78 -22.01 -8.81 -2.84
N ALA A 79 -22.05 -8.40 -4.10
CA ALA A 79 -23.27 -8.29 -4.89
C ALA A 79 -23.67 -9.69 -5.41
N GLU A 80 -24.96 -10.01 -5.36
CA GLU A 80 -25.50 -11.25 -5.93
C GLU A 80 -26.16 -10.99 -7.29
N TYR A 81 -25.65 -11.63 -8.33
CA TYR A 81 -26.24 -11.61 -9.68
C TYR A 81 -26.84 -12.97 -9.99
N ARG A 82 -28.17 -13.03 -10.07
CA ARG A 82 -28.90 -14.29 -10.30
C ARG A 82 -29.16 -14.50 -11.79
N GLY A 83 -28.72 -15.65 -12.30
CA GLY A 83 -29.04 -16.17 -13.62
C GLY A 83 -29.81 -17.49 -13.55
N GLU A 84 -30.16 -18.05 -14.71
CA GLU A 84 -30.80 -19.36 -14.78
C GLU A 84 -29.78 -20.46 -14.44
N GLY A 85 -29.93 -21.08 -13.27
CA GLY A 85 -29.06 -22.17 -12.79
C GLY A 85 -27.71 -21.74 -12.20
N ILE A 86 -27.37 -20.45 -12.22
CA ILE A 86 -26.12 -19.91 -11.65
C ILE A 86 -26.36 -18.61 -10.87
N THR A 87 -25.63 -18.43 -9.78
CA THR A 87 -25.54 -17.15 -9.06
C THR A 87 -24.10 -16.71 -8.99
N ILE A 88 -23.80 -15.52 -9.49
CA ILE A 88 -22.47 -14.90 -9.41
C ILE A 88 -22.44 -14.02 -8.16
N LEU A 89 -21.38 -14.17 -7.38
CA LEU A 89 -21.10 -13.37 -6.20
C LEU A 89 -19.85 -12.54 -6.50
N ASP A 90 -20.02 -11.23 -6.56
CA ASP A 90 -18.95 -10.29 -6.96
C ASP A 90 -18.69 -9.29 -5.83
N ASP A 91 -17.46 -9.25 -5.34
CA ASP A 91 -17.02 -8.29 -4.33
C ASP A 91 -16.17 -7.22 -5.03
N ARG A 92 -16.72 -6.00 -5.13
CA ARG A 92 -16.09 -4.86 -5.83
C ARG A 92 -15.40 -3.88 -4.90
N SER A 93 -15.25 -4.26 -3.63
CA SER A 93 -14.53 -3.47 -2.64
C SER A 93 -13.02 -3.49 -2.82
#